data_AF-A0A3P8CLJ5-F1
#
_entry.id   AF-A0A3P8CLJ5-F1
#
_cell.length_a   1.000
_cell.length_b   1.000
_cell.length_c   1.000
_cell.angle_alpha   90.00
_cell.angle_beta   90.00
_cell.angle_gamma   90.00
#
_symmetry.space_group_name_H-M   'P 1'
#
loop_
_entity.id
_entity.type
_entity.pdbx_description
1 polymer ?
#
loop_
_entity_poly.entity_id
_entity_poly.type
_entity_poly.pdbx_seq_one_letter_code
_entity_poly.pdbx_strand_id
1 'polypeptide(L)'
;MDGIVWESISLSQAPHFRLGGSIHLVTNNQIAFTAEAHIGRSTTHCTDIAKSFECPVIHVNGDHPEDVVKATRLAIAYREKFRKDVFINMVCFRRWGHNELDDPSFTQPIMYRVIESRESVPRQYADELIDQGLLSEDDIKNEKETHTAKLMESFRAVDSTPPVAKHLDGYWKGFVQAPPEVQKWDTGCDVDLLKIGAIPLQKVHPHLQKTHCEARIQKLVSGEGIDWGTAESLAFGSLLLEGNDVRISGQDVGRATFSFRHAMLVDNDSDQTHIPLNHISDKQQGFIEVANNLLSEEAILGFEFGYSLDHPRRLCVWEAQFGDFFNGAQIIIDTFLASAESKWLTQSGLTLLLPHGIDGAGPEHSTCRMERFLQLCDSREDQQPVDGENVNLRVANPTTSAQYFHLLRRQVRTHGNFRDFNRTKGKGTR
;
A
#
# COMPACT_ATOMS: atom_id res chain seq x y z
N MET A 1 7.80 18.32 -10.23
CA MET A 1 6.62 17.79 -9.50
C MET A 1 6.51 16.32 -9.84
N ASP A 2 6.26 15.48 -8.85
CA ASP A 2 6.17 14.03 -9.03
C ASP A 2 4.73 13.63 -9.39
N GLY A 3 4.56 12.74 -10.37
CA GLY A 3 3.26 12.33 -10.92
C GLY A 3 2.41 11.57 -9.91
N ILE A 4 3.06 10.74 -9.07
CA ILE A 4 2.40 9.95 -8.04
C ILE A 4 1.64 10.81 -7.03
N VAL A 5 2.04 12.08 -6.82
CA VAL A 5 1.31 13.00 -5.92
C VAL A 5 -0.08 13.29 -6.49
N TRP A 6 -0.19 13.53 -7.79
CA TRP A 6 -1.48 13.76 -8.44
C TRP A 6 -2.34 12.51 -8.39
N GLU A 7 -1.76 11.35 -8.74
CA GLU A 7 -2.46 10.07 -8.70
C GLU A 7 -2.96 9.75 -7.28
N SER A 8 -2.14 9.97 -6.26
CA SER A 8 -2.53 9.73 -4.85
C SER A 8 -3.69 10.60 -4.39
N ILE A 9 -3.73 11.88 -4.78
CA ILE A 9 -4.85 12.76 -4.43
C ILE A 9 -6.11 12.35 -5.19
N SER A 10 -5.98 11.81 -6.42
CA SER A 10 -7.12 11.28 -7.18
C SER A 10 -7.82 10.11 -6.47
N LEU A 11 -7.08 9.34 -5.67
CA LEU A 11 -7.62 8.26 -4.84
C LEU A 11 -8.42 8.76 -3.63
N SER A 12 -8.23 10.01 -3.20
CA SER A 12 -8.70 10.53 -1.90
C SER A 12 -10.20 10.38 -1.64
N GLN A 13 -11.01 10.38 -2.71
CA GLN A 13 -12.47 10.24 -2.65
C GLN A 13 -12.99 8.99 -3.39
N ALA A 14 -12.10 8.24 -4.04
CA ALA A 14 -12.48 7.04 -4.77
C ALA A 14 -13.02 5.96 -3.80
N PRO A 15 -14.14 5.28 -4.12
CA PRO A 15 -14.56 4.10 -3.37
C PRO A 15 -13.41 3.09 -3.24
N HIS A 16 -13.34 2.35 -2.13
CA HIS A 16 -12.26 1.39 -1.83
C HIS A 16 -10.86 1.97 -1.56
N PHE A 17 -10.66 3.27 -1.75
CA PHE A 17 -9.38 3.96 -1.49
C PHE A 17 -9.50 5.17 -0.55
N ARG A 18 -10.68 5.77 -0.43
CA ARG A 18 -10.91 6.94 0.43
C ARG A 18 -10.58 6.66 1.90
N LEU A 19 -9.76 7.52 2.49
CA LEU A 19 -9.34 7.45 3.91
C LEU A 19 -10.03 8.52 4.79
N GLY A 20 -11.03 9.21 4.25
CA GLY A 20 -11.72 10.30 4.92
C GLY A 20 -10.91 11.58 5.03
N GLY A 21 -10.05 11.86 4.05
CA GLY A 21 -9.25 13.07 3.92
C GLY A 21 -7.88 12.98 4.57
N SER A 22 -6.84 13.31 3.81
CA SER A 22 -5.45 13.46 4.26
C SER A 22 -5.14 14.93 4.60
N ILE A 23 -4.32 15.16 5.63
CA ILE A 23 -3.78 16.48 5.94
C ILE A 23 -2.37 16.55 5.35
N HIS A 24 -2.19 17.42 4.36
CA HIS A 24 -0.94 17.60 3.65
C HIS A 24 -0.18 18.80 4.21
N LEU A 25 1.01 18.59 4.77
CA LEU A 25 1.90 19.68 5.16
C LEU A 25 3.02 19.81 4.13
N VAL A 26 3.04 20.93 3.41
CA VAL A 26 4.14 21.26 2.49
C VAL A 26 5.12 22.18 3.21
N THR A 27 6.33 21.68 3.45
CA THR A 27 7.47 22.45 3.95
C THR A 27 8.07 23.27 2.82
N ASN A 28 7.42 24.37 2.48
CA ASN A 28 7.80 25.23 1.37
C ASN A 28 8.97 26.13 1.76
N ASN A 29 10.17 25.56 1.76
CA ASN A 29 11.44 26.26 1.95
C ASN A 29 11.90 27.03 0.69
N GLN A 30 11.04 27.10 -0.35
CA GLN A 30 11.18 27.89 -1.57
C GLN A 30 12.24 27.40 -2.58
N ILE A 31 12.91 26.27 -2.30
CA ILE A 31 13.99 25.74 -3.14
C ILE A 31 14.07 24.20 -3.11
N ALA A 32 14.29 23.57 -4.27
CA ALA A 32 14.54 22.14 -4.38
C ALA A 32 15.97 21.89 -4.89
N PHE A 33 16.85 21.34 -4.05
CA PHE A 33 18.29 21.28 -4.33
C PHE A 33 18.85 22.69 -4.62
N THR A 34 19.10 23.02 -5.89
CA THR A 34 19.50 24.33 -6.43
C THR A 34 18.44 24.96 -7.35
N ALA A 35 17.31 24.28 -7.57
CA ALA A 35 16.22 24.77 -8.41
C ALA A 35 15.26 25.64 -7.60
N GLU A 36 15.15 26.92 -7.98
CA GLU A 36 14.21 27.84 -7.38
C GLU A 36 12.76 27.57 -7.79
N ALA A 37 11.84 28.15 -7.02
CA ALA A 37 10.40 28.10 -7.23
C ALA A 37 9.93 28.32 -8.68
N HIS A 38 10.49 29.29 -9.40
CA HIS A 38 10.05 29.65 -10.76
C HIS A 38 10.48 28.64 -11.83
N ILE A 39 11.45 27.77 -11.52
CA ILE A 39 11.92 26.69 -12.40
C ILE A 39 11.22 25.37 -12.03
N GLY A 40 10.92 25.17 -10.75
CA GLY A 40 10.34 23.90 -10.26
C GLY A 40 8.86 23.67 -10.56
N ARG A 41 8.13 24.68 -11.06
CA ARG A 41 6.68 24.59 -11.34
C ARG A 41 6.20 25.66 -12.33
N SER A 42 5.04 25.42 -12.93
CA SER A 42 4.38 26.32 -13.90
C SER A 42 3.22 27.14 -13.31
N THR A 43 3.10 27.17 -11.98
CA THR A 43 2.03 27.88 -11.26
C THR A 43 2.60 28.68 -10.09
N THR A 44 1.81 29.59 -9.52
CA THR A 44 2.25 30.48 -8.44
C THR A 44 2.64 29.71 -7.18
N HIS A 45 1.78 28.79 -6.72
CA HIS A 45 1.97 28.06 -5.47
C HIS A 45 2.34 26.60 -5.72
N CYS A 46 3.25 26.05 -4.90
CA CYS A 46 3.59 24.62 -4.91
C CYS A 46 2.39 23.70 -4.62
N THR A 47 1.37 24.25 -3.94
CA THR A 47 0.12 23.57 -3.59
C THR A 47 -0.98 23.71 -4.63
N ASP A 48 -0.74 24.31 -5.80
CA ASP A 48 -1.79 24.49 -6.81
C ASP A 48 -2.34 23.16 -7.37
N ILE A 49 -1.60 22.05 -7.20
CA ILE A 49 -2.10 20.69 -7.47
C ILE A 49 -3.38 20.35 -6.70
N ALA A 50 -3.57 20.93 -5.50
CA ALA A 50 -4.75 20.74 -4.68
C ALA A 50 -6.04 21.23 -5.37
N LYS A 51 -5.91 22.22 -6.27
CA LYS A 51 -7.04 22.82 -6.99
C LYS A 51 -7.73 21.84 -7.93
N SER A 52 -6.98 20.91 -8.52
CA SER A 52 -7.52 19.85 -9.40
C SER A 52 -8.56 18.96 -8.71
N PHE A 53 -8.55 18.93 -7.37
CA PHE A 53 -9.40 18.08 -6.53
C PHE A 53 -10.26 18.89 -5.56
N GLU A 54 -10.37 20.20 -5.78
CA GLU A 54 -11.15 21.12 -4.94
C GLU A 54 -10.75 21.04 -3.44
N CYS A 55 -9.46 20.84 -3.17
CA CYS A 55 -8.94 20.78 -1.81
C CYS A 55 -8.56 22.18 -1.34
N PRO A 56 -8.99 22.62 -0.15
CA PRO A 56 -8.59 23.91 0.39
C PRO A 56 -7.10 23.93 0.70
N VAL A 57 -6.51 25.11 0.55
CA VAL A 57 -5.10 25.38 0.86
C VAL A 57 -5.03 26.52 1.87
N ILE A 58 -4.35 26.27 2.99
CA ILE A 58 -4.03 27.27 4.00
C ILE A 58 -2.57 27.65 3.81
N HIS A 59 -2.29 28.90 3.45
CA HIS A 59 -0.94 29.42 3.39
C HIS A 59 -0.59 30.06 4.73
N VAL A 60 0.56 29.71 5.30
CA VAL A 60 0.99 30.22 6.59
C VAL A 60 2.47 30.53 6.57
N ASN A 61 2.86 31.62 7.23
CA ASN A 61 4.26 31.99 7.39
C ASN A 61 4.87 31.18 8.54
N GLY A 62 5.89 30.37 8.24
CA GLY A 62 6.61 29.54 9.21
C GLY A 62 7.39 30.35 10.26
N ASP A 63 7.61 31.65 10.03
CA ASP A 63 8.23 32.56 10.99
C ASP A 63 7.28 32.94 12.16
N HIS A 64 5.99 32.60 12.07
CA HIS A 64 4.98 32.86 13.11
C HIS A 64 4.39 31.53 13.64
N PRO A 65 5.02 30.89 14.65
CA PRO A 65 4.62 29.57 15.13
C PRO A 65 3.16 29.47 15.60
N GLU A 66 2.61 30.52 16.22
CA GLU A 66 1.20 30.52 16.64
C GLU A 66 0.21 30.45 15.46
N ASP A 67 0.54 31.10 14.34
CA ASP A 67 -0.31 31.05 13.15
C ASP A 67 -0.21 29.69 12.46
N VAL A 68 0.96 29.03 12.52
CA VAL A 68 1.11 27.63 12.09
C VAL A 68 0.18 26.74 12.93
N VAL A 69 0.13 26.93 14.25
CA VAL A 69 -0.81 26.20 15.13
C VAL A 69 -2.27 26.47 14.75
N LYS A 70 -2.64 27.73 14.46
CA LYS A 70 -4.00 28.07 14.00
C LYS A 70 -4.33 27.40 12.66
N ALA A 71 -3.41 27.41 11.71
CA ALA A 71 -3.55 26.74 10.41
C ALA A 71 -3.74 25.23 10.57
N THR A 72 -2.95 24.59 11.44
CA THR A 72 -3.09 23.17 11.77
C THR A 72 -4.45 22.85 12.38
N ARG A 73 -4.91 23.65 13.35
CA ARG A 73 -6.25 23.48 13.95
C ARG A 73 -7.37 23.60 12.92
N LEU A 74 -7.26 24.58 12.02
CA LEU A 74 -8.24 24.77 10.94
C LEU A 74 -8.23 23.59 9.96
N ALA A 75 -7.07 23.08 9.58
CA ALA A 75 -6.94 21.92 8.71
C ALA A 75 -7.55 20.65 9.33
N ILE A 76 -7.25 20.38 10.61
CA ILE A 76 -7.83 19.25 11.35
C ILE A 76 -9.36 19.38 11.39
N ALA A 77 -9.88 20.54 11.77
CA ALA A 77 -11.32 20.78 11.84
C ALA A 77 -12.01 20.61 10.47
N TYR A 78 -11.38 21.06 9.38
CA TYR A 78 -11.88 20.84 8.02
C TYR A 78 -11.92 19.35 7.68
N ARG A 79 -10.82 18.63 7.90
CA ARG A 79 -10.72 17.19 7.59
C ARG A 79 -11.75 16.39 8.39
N GLU A 80 -11.93 16.68 9.68
CA GLU A 80 -12.91 16.02 10.53
C GLU A 80 -14.35 16.25 10.06
N LYS A 81 -14.68 17.50 9.70
CA LYS A 81 -16.03 17.90 9.28
C LYS A 81 -16.39 17.41 7.88
N PHE A 82 -15.49 17.55 6.92
CA PHE A 82 -15.77 17.33 5.49
C PHE A 82 -15.21 16.03 4.95
N ARG A 83 -14.29 15.37 5.67
CA ARG A 83 -13.66 14.10 5.25
C ARG A 83 -13.00 14.17 3.86
N LYS A 84 -12.47 15.35 3.52
CA LYS A 84 -11.70 15.64 2.30
C LYS A 84 -10.29 16.10 2.66
N ASP A 85 -9.38 15.96 1.70
CA ASP A 85 -8.00 16.41 1.82
C ASP A 85 -7.92 17.93 2.03
N VAL A 86 -6.89 18.36 2.77
CA VAL A 86 -6.58 19.77 3.04
C VAL A 86 -5.08 19.98 3.06
N PHE A 87 -4.63 21.09 2.49
CA PHE A 87 -3.21 21.44 2.39
C PHE A 87 -2.87 22.59 3.31
N ILE A 88 -1.73 22.47 4.00
CA ILE A 88 -1.05 23.56 4.69
C ILE A 88 0.24 23.83 3.92
N ASN A 89 0.31 24.98 3.26
CA ASN A 89 1.53 25.50 2.67
C ASN A 89 2.26 26.35 3.70
N MET A 90 3.19 25.73 4.42
CA MET A 90 4.03 26.43 5.39
C MET A 90 5.24 27.02 4.66
N VAL A 91 5.19 28.33 4.41
CA VAL A 91 6.28 29.06 3.76
C VAL A 91 7.38 29.28 4.78
N CYS A 92 8.56 28.74 4.51
CA CYS A 92 9.73 28.82 5.39
C CYS A 92 11.00 29.00 4.55
N PHE A 93 12.16 28.66 5.12
CA PHE A 93 13.45 28.70 4.46
C PHE A 93 14.32 27.51 4.90
N ARG A 94 15.37 27.21 4.11
CA ARG A 94 16.37 26.19 4.45
C ARG A 94 17.63 26.89 4.96
N ARG A 95 17.99 26.69 6.24
CA ARG A 95 19.12 27.40 6.86
C ARG A 95 20.46 27.10 6.20
N TRP A 96 20.69 25.85 5.81
CA TRP A 96 21.93 25.35 5.20
C TRP A 96 21.70 24.95 3.73
N GLY A 97 22.71 24.38 3.08
CA GLY A 97 22.58 23.77 1.74
C GLY A 97 21.57 22.63 1.68
N HIS A 98 21.48 21.94 0.53
CA HIS A 98 20.53 20.82 0.40
C HIS A 98 20.84 19.70 1.39
N ASN A 99 22.12 19.51 1.67
CA ASN A 99 22.65 18.83 2.84
C ASN A 99 23.61 19.81 3.57
N GLU A 100 24.01 19.47 4.79
CA GLU A 100 24.80 20.36 5.65
C GLU A 100 26.23 20.63 5.16
N LEU A 101 26.72 19.85 4.19
CA LEU A 101 28.06 19.99 3.59
C LEU A 101 28.03 20.73 2.24
N ASP A 102 26.83 21.03 1.72
CA ASP A 102 26.63 21.71 0.46
C ASP A 102 26.63 23.24 0.66
N ASP A 103 27.35 23.97 -0.19
CA ASP A 103 27.41 25.44 -0.15
C ASP A 103 26.39 26.02 -1.14
N PRO A 104 25.26 26.55 -0.64
CA PRO A 104 24.21 27.04 -1.50
C PRO A 104 24.51 28.42 -2.10
N SER A 105 25.52 29.13 -1.60
CA SER A 105 25.88 30.46 -2.10
C SER A 105 26.32 30.44 -3.57
N PHE A 106 26.74 29.27 -4.08
CA PHE A 106 27.12 29.08 -5.47
C PHE A 106 25.98 29.28 -6.45
N THR A 107 24.73 29.04 -6.03
CA THR A 107 23.57 29.11 -6.93
C THR A 107 22.46 30.03 -6.41
N GLN A 108 22.34 30.26 -5.10
CA GLN A 108 21.35 31.17 -4.51
C GLN A 108 21.96 32.22 -3.56
N PRO A 109 22.94 33.01 -4.00
CA PRO A 109 23.67 33.95 -3.13
C PRO A 109 22.77 35.04 -2.52
N ILE A 110 21.74 35.51 -3.24
CA ILE A 110 20.83 36.55 -2.74
C ILE A 110 19.92 35.99 -1.64
N MET A 111 19.32 34.81 -1.87
CA MET A 111 18.46 34.15 -0.89
C MET A 111 19.24 33.88 0.40
N TYR A 112 20.45 33.33 0.29
CA TYR A 112 21.25 32.98 1.46
C TYR A 112 21.79 34.19 2.20
N ARG A 113 22.08 35.31 1.52
CA ARG A 113 22.37 36.59 2.20
C ARG A 113 21.23 37.06 3.11
N VAL A 114 19.97 36.84 2.70
CA VAL A 114 18.79 37.16 3.53
C VAL A 114 18.64 36.16 4.68
N ILE A 115 18.90 34.88 4.43
CA ILE A 115 18.82 33.82 5.46
C ILE A 115 19.91 33.99 6.53
N GLU A 116 21.11 34.42 6.14
CA GLU A 116 22.24 34.67 7.04
C GLU A 116 22.07 35.93 7.89
N SER A 117 21.42 36.97 7.34
CA SER A 117 21.23 38.25 8.03
C SER A 117 20.08 38.25 9.05
N ARG A 118 19.31 37.16 9.12
CA ARG A 118 18.18 37.01 10.03
C ARG A 118 18.47 36.02 11.15
N GLU A 119 17.80 36.26 12.28
CA GLU A 119 17.72 35.31 13.39
C GLU A 119 16.90 34.06 13.03
N SER A 120 17.17 32.98 13.75
CA SER A 120 16.40 31.74 13.62
C SER A 120 14.96 31.90 14.13
N VAL A 121 14.00 31.18 13.54
CA VAL A 121 12.59 31.20 13.97
C VAL A 121 12.44 30.92 15.48
N PRO A 122 13.11 29.91 16.08
CA PRO A 122 13.02 29.69 17.52
C PRO A 122 13.52 30.87 18.36
N ARG A 123 14.58 31.56 17.90
CA ARG A 123 15.09 32.74 18.61
C ARG A 123 14.11 33.91 18.53
N GLN A 124 13.63 34.22 17.32
CA GLN A 124 12.66 35.30 17.10
C GLN A 124 11.39 35.12 17.94
N TYR A 125 10.85 33.90 18.01
CA TYR A 125 9.67 33.63 18.84
C TYR A 125 9.98 33.68 20.34
N ALA A 126 11.17 33.25 20.76
CA ALA A 126 11.56 33.35 22.16
C ALA A 126 11.77 34.80 22.61
N ASP A 127 12.34 35.65 21.75
CA ASP A 127 12.42 37.12 21.94
C ASP A 127 11.03 37.72 22.17
N GLU A 128 10.07 37.37 21.32
CA GLU A 128 8.69 37.83 21.43
C GLU A 128 8.06 37.44 22.78
N LEU A 129 8.29 36.21 23.26
CA LEU A 129 7.80 35.75 24.55
C LEU A 129 8.50 36.43 25.75
N ILE A 130 9.78 36.78 25.60
CA ILE A 130 10.51 37.58 26.60
C ILE A 130 9.92 38.99 26.66
N ASP A 131 9.68 39.62 25.51
CA ASP A 131 9.10 40.95 25.42
C ASP A 131 7.68 40.99 26.02
N GLN A 132 6.94 39.89 25.94
CA GLN A 132 5.64 39.70 26.59
C GLN A 132 5.74 39.37 28.10
N GLY A 133 6.95 39.14 28.63
CA GLY A 133 7.18 38.76 30.02
C GLY A 133 6.75 37.33 30.37
N LEU A 134 6.58 36.46 29.36
CA LEU A 134 6.17 35.07 29.52
C LEU A 134 7.37 34.13 29.73
N LEU A 135 8.55 34.52 29.27
CA LEU A 135 9.81 33.81 29.45
C LEU A 135 10.93 34.77 29.84
N SER A 136 12.02 34.21 30.38
CA SER A 136 13.30 34.89 30.58
C SER A 136 14.41 34.26 29.74
N GLU A 137 15.54 34.97 29.59
CA GLU A 137 16.73 34.39 28.95
C GLU A 137 17.26 33.15 29.68
N ASP A 138 17.11 33.11 31.00
CA ASP A 138 17.50 31.96 31.81
C ASP A 138 16.61 30.75 31.51
N ASP A 139 15.31 30.94 31.25
CA ASP A 139 14.42 29.85 30.85
C ASP A 139 14.86 29.22 29.52
N ILE A 140 15.20 30.05 28.53
CA ILE A 140 15.69 29.60 27.21
C ILE A 140 17.00 28.83 27.35
N LYS A 141 17.92 29.36 28.15
CA LYS A 141 19.21 28.72 28.41
C LYS A 141 19.03 27.36 29.07
N ASN A 142 18.21 27.29 30.12
CA ASN A 142 17.93 26.07 30.86
C ASN A 142 17.28 25.00 29.98
N GLU A 143 16.34 25.38 29.09
CA GLU A 143 15.71 24.45 28.15
C GLU A 143 16.75 23.86 27.17
N LYS A 144 17.63 24.70 26.60
CA LYS A 144 18.70 24.25 25.69
C LYS A 144 19.68 23.31 26.39
N GLU A 145 20.09 23.63 27.61
CA GLU A 145 21.01 22.81 28.40
C GLU A 145 20.37 21.47 28.77
N THR A 146 19.10 21.48 29.19
CA THR A 146 18.33 20.27 29.53
C THR A 146 18.16 19.37 28.32
N HIS A 147 17.78 19.92 27.17
CA HIS A 147 17.63 19.14 25.94
C HIS A 147 18.97 18.56 25.47
N THR A 148 20.04 19.35 25.53
CA THR A 148 21.39 18.90 25.16
C THR A 148 21.89 17.80 26.08
N ALA A 149 21.66 17.92 27.39
CA ALA A 149 22.01 16.90 28.37
C ALA A 149 21.28 15.58 28.09
N LYS A 150 19.98 15.64 27.74
CA LYS A 150 19.19 14.46 27.34
C LYS A 150 19.74 13.78 26.09
N LEU A 151 20.12 14.55 25.06
CA LEU A 151 20.74 14.00 23.85
C LEU A 151 22.10 13.36 24.16
N MET A 152 22.91 13.99 25.00
CA MET A 152 24.21 13.46 25.43
C MET A 152 24.09 12.20 26.27
N GLU A 153 23.09 12.11 27.15
CA GLU A 153 22.77 10.89 27.88
C GLU A 153 22.38 9.76 26.93
N SER A 154 21.51 10.04 25.96
CA SER A 154 21.11 9.07 24.94
C SER A 154 22.29 8.59 24.11
N PHE A 155 23.19 9.51 23.71
CA PHE A 155 24.41 9.19 22.98
C PHE A 155 25.35 8.29 23.77
N ARG A 156 25.53 8.54 25.08
CA ARG A 156 26.33 7.69 25.98
C ARG A 156 25.72 6.31 26.20
N ALA A 157 24.39 6.20 26.09
CA ALA A 157 23.68 4.94 26.26
C ALA A 157 23.69 4.03 25.02
N VAL A 158 24.23 4.49 23.87
CA VAL A 158 24.25 3.70 22.62
C VAL A 158 25.02 2.39 22.80
N ASP A 159 26.16 2.42 23.50
CA ASP A 159 27.00 1.23 23.71
C ASP A 159 26.34 0.19 24.63
N SER A 160 25.37 0.60 25.45
CA SER A 160 24.68 -0.26 26.41
C SER A 160 23.25 -0.65 26.00
N THR A 161 22.73 -0.10 24.90
CA THR A 161 21.35 -0.31 24.44
C THR A 161 21.34 -0.94 23.05
N PRO A 162 21.29 -2.28 22.94
CA PRO A 162 21.23 -2.93 21.65
C PRO A 162 19.90 -2.59 20.93
N PRO A 163 19.90 -2.48 19.59
CA PRO A 163 18.69 -2.24 18.83
C PRO A 163 17.71 -3.41 18.99
N VAL A 164 16.43 -3.10 19.20
CA VAL A 164 15.35 -4.09 19.30
C VAL A 164 14.46 -3.99 18.06
N ALA A 165 14.40 -5.07 17.29
CA ALA A 165 13.52 -5.16 16.13
C ALA A 165 12.07 -5.42 16.56
N LYS A 166 11.13 -4.57 16.15
CA LYS A 166 9.70 -4.62 16.53
C LYS A 166 8.76 -4.90 15.35
N HIS A 167 9.31 -5.36 14.23
CA HIS A 167 8.57 -5.52 12.97
C HIS A 167 7.48 -6.61 13.01
N LEU A 168 7.53 -7.55 13.98
CA LEU A 168 6.50 -8.57 14.19
C LEU A 168 5.57 -8.27 15.38
N ASP A 169 5.60 -7.04 15.90
CA ASP A 169 4.66 -6.60 16.94
C ASP A 169 3.28 -6.24 16.33
N GLY A 170 2.31 -5.88 17.17
CA GLY A 170 0.99 -5.45 16.71
C GLY A 170 0.22 -6.56 15.96
N TYR A 171 -0.28 -6.25 14.76
CA TYR A 171 -1.05 -7.19 13.94
C TYR A 171 -0.24 -8.39 13.44
N TRP A 172 1.09 -8.28 13.41
CA TRP A 172 2.01 -9.35 12.99
C TRP A 172 2.41 -10.29 14.12
N LYS A 173 1.85 -10.10 15.32
CA LYS A 173 2.16 -10.96 16.47
C LYS A 173 1.82 -12.42 16.18
N GLY A 174 2.80 -13.30 16.34
CA GLY A 174 2.68 -14.74 16.11
C GLY A 174 3.19 -15.22 14.74
N PHE A 175 3.55 -14.27 13.88
CA PHE A 175 4.29 -14.52 12.65
C PHE A 175 5.78 -14.68 12.96
N VAL A 176 6.53 -15.21 11.99
CA VAL A 176 7.96 -15.46 12.12
C VAL A 176 8.69 -14.99 10.88
N GLN A 177 9.99 -14.75 11.03
CA GLN A 177 10.89 -14.60 9.90
C GLN A 177 10.96 -15.90 9.09
N ALA A 178 11.00 -15.77 7.77
CA ALA A 178 11.00 -16.92 6.87
C ALA A 178 12.30 -17.74 7.05
N PRO A 179 12.21 -19.08 7.15
CA PRO A 179 13.39 -19.92 7.29
C PRO A 179 14.13 -20.09 5.95
N PRO A 180 15.41 -20.50 5.97
CA PRO A 180 16.19 -20.73 4.76
C PRO A 180 15.83 -22.02 4.02
N GLU A 181 15.02 -22.91 4.60
CA GLU A 181 14.57 -24.13 3.92
C GLU A 181 13.23 -23.94 3.22
N VAL A 182 13.05 -24.58 2.06
CA VAL A 182 11.75 -24.66 1.38
C VAL A 182 10.73 -25.39 2.26
N GLN A 183 9.55 -24.81 2.42
CA GLN A 183 8.47 -25.39 3.22
C GLN A 183 7.30 -25.85 2.36
N LYS A 184 6.65 -26.94 2.79
CA LYS A 184 5.41 -27.43 2.18
C LYS A 184 4.24 -27.06 3.08
N TRP A 185 3.21 -26.50 2.46
CA TRP A 185 2.01 -26.02 3.13
C TRP A 185 0.79 -26.80 2.65
N ASP A 186 0.02 -27.33 3.60
CA ASP A 186 -1.29 -27.89 3.29
C ASP A 186 -2.26 -26.74 2.98
N THR A 187 -2.49 -26.55 1.69
CA THR A 187 -3.38 -25.53 1.13
C THR A 187 -4.66 -26.15 0.57
N GLY A 188 -4.91 -27.43 0.84
CA GLY A 188 -6.19 -28.05 0.52
C GLY A 188 -7.34 -27.40 1.30
N CYS A 189 -8.57 -27.68 0.88
CA CYS A 189 -9.76 -27.42 1.67
C CYS A 189 -10.76 -28.56 1.45
N ASP A 190 -11.78 -28.60 2.32
CA ASP A 190 -12.88 -29.55 2.16
C ASP A 190 -13.59 -29.31 0.82
N VAL A 191 -13.80 -30.39 0.05
CA VAL A 191 -14.44 -30.35 -1.27
C VAL A 191 -15.90 -29.93 -1.15
N ASP A 192 -16.56 -30.19 -0.03
CA ASP A 192 -17.92 -29.71 0.19
C ASP A 192 -17.96 -28.21 0.46
N LEU A 193 -16.91 -27.64 1.05
CA LEU A 193 -16.71 -26.18 1.13
C LEU A 193 -16.36 -25.58 -0.24
N LEU A 194 -16.02 -26.36 -1.27
CA LEU A 194 -15.77 -25.84 -2.62
C LEU A 194 -17.08 -25.60 -3.41
N LYS A 195 -18.25 -26.02 -2.92
CA LYS A 195 -19.53 -25.84 -3.63
C LYS A 195 -20.14 -24.41 -3.51
N ILE A 196 -19.37 -23.45 -2.99
CA ILE A 196 -19.73 -22.05 -2.71
C ILE A 196 -20.32 -21.29 -3.92
N GLY A 197 -19.97 -21.66 -5.15
CA GLY A 197 -20.29 -20.89 -6.36
C GLY A 197 -21.73 -20.94 -6.87
N ALA A 198 -22.70 -21.44 -6.09
CA ALA A 198 -24.08 -21.69 -6.52
C ALA A 198 -25.10 -20.67 -5.98
N ILE A 199 -24.70 -19.42 -5.71
CA ILE A 199 -25.62 -18.38 -5.25
C ILE A 199 -26.40 -17.84 -6.47
N PRO A 200 -27.71 -18.13 -6.60
CA PRO A 200 -28.49 -17.62 -7.72
C PRO A 200 -28.70 -16.12 -7.52
N LEU A 201 -28.41 -15.35 -8.56
CA LEU A 201 -28.83 -13.95 -8.64
C LEU A 201 -29.98 -13.82 -9.61
N GLN A 202 -30.95 -13.01 -9.22
CA GLN A 202 -32.04 -12.62 -10.10
C GLN A 202 -31.51 -11.51 -11.01
N LYS A 203 -31.81 -11.59 -12.32
CA LYS A 203 -31.64 -10.52 -13.31
C LYS A 203 -30.20 -10.12 -13.70
N VAL A 204 -29.24 -11.05 -13.63
CA VAL A 204 -27.97 -10.87 -14.36
C VAL A 204 -28.16 -11.02 -15.88
N HIS A 205 -27.24 -10.47 -16.68
CA HIS A 205 -27.31 -10.55 -18.14
C HIS A 205 -27.52 -12.01 -18.63
N PRO A 206 -28.48 -12.31 -19.52
CA PRO A 206 -28.85 -13.69 -19.87
C PRO A 206 -27.71 -14.55 -20.42
N HIS A 207 -26.79 -13.94 -21.18
CA HIS A 207 -25.60 -14.65 -21.64
C HIS A 207 -24.71 -15.07 -20.47
N LEU A 208 -24.51 -14.17 -19.49
CA LEU A 208 -23.65 -14.42 -18.34
C LEU A 208 -24.25 -15.48 -17.41
N GLN A 209 -25.57 -15.42 -17.20
CA GLN A 209 -26.31 -16.45 -16.47
C GLN A 209 -26.01 -17.84 -17.01
N LYS A 210 -26.09 -18.01 -18.34
CA LYS A 210 -25.88 -19.30 -19.00
C LYS A 210 -24.41 -19.72 -19.09
N THR A 211 -23.54 -18.84 -19.56
CA THR A 211 -22.16 -19.22 -19.91
C THR A 211 -21.19 -19.17 -18.74
N HIS A 212 -21.52 -18.40 -17.69
CA HIS A 212 -20.68 -18.26 -16.52
C HIS A 212 -21.31 -18.88 -15.27
N CYS A 213 -22.50 -18.43 -14.85
CA CYS A 213 -23.10 -18.87 -13.59
C CYS A 213 -23.52 -20.35 -13.64
N GLU A 214 -24.36 -20.74 -14.60
CA GLU A 214 -24.84 -22.12 -14.75
C GLU A 214 -23.69 -23.08 -15.08
N ALA A 215 -22.77 -22.68 -15.97
CA ALA A 215 -21.60 -23.47 -16.32
C ALA A 215 -20.68 -23.73 -15.11
N ARG A 216 -20.45 -22.71 -14.26
CA ARG A 216 -19.67 -22.86 -13.02
C ARG A 216 -20.36 -23.82 -12.06
N ILE A 217 -21.67 -23.71 -11.86
CA ILE A 217 -22.44 -24.66 -11.02
C ILE A 217 -22.27 -26.10 -11.52
N GLN A 218 -22.39 -26.33 -12.83
CA GLN A 218 -22.21 -27.67 -13.40
C GLN A 218 -20.80 -28.23 -13.18
N LYS A 219 -19.76 -27.41 -13.33
CA LYS A 219 -18.37 -27.77 -13.04
C LYS A 219 -18.17 -28.13 -11.57
N LEU A 220 -18.75 -27.35 -10.65
CA LEU A 220 -18.66 -27.62 -9.21
C LEU A 220 -19.42 -28.90 -8.80
N VAL A 221 -20.57 -29.17 -9.42
CA VAL A 221 -21.35 -30.39 -9.15
C VAL A 221 -20.65 -31.64 -9.69
N SER A 222 -20.08 -31.57 -10.89
CA SER A 222 -19.37 -32.70 -11.52
C SER A 222 -17.98 -32.92 -10.94
N GLY A 223 -17.31 -31.87 -10.47
CA GLY A 223 -15.91 -31.91 -10.05
C GLY A 223 -14.91 -31.95 -11.22
N GLU A 224 -15.39 -31.79 -12.46
CA GLU A 224 -14.58 -31.88 -13.68
C GLU A 224 -14.56 -30.54 -14.43
N GLY A 225 -13.51 -30.30 -15.22
CA GLY A 225 -13.42 -29.11 -16.08
C GLY A 225 -13.34 -27.77 -15.34
N ILE A 226 -12.74 -27.75 -14.14
CA ILE A 226 -12.54 -26.54 -13.33
C ILE A 226 -11.56 -25.58 -14.05
N ASP A 227 -12.10 -24.46 -14.54
CA ASP A 227 -11.32 -23.41 -15.20
C ASP A 227 -10.67 -22.44 -14.21
N TRP A 228 -9.89 -21.50 -14.74
CA TRP A 228 -9.10 -20.55 -13.96
C TRP A 228 -9.96 -19.66 -13.04
N GLY A 229 -11.04 -19.08 -13.57
CA GLY A 229 -11.96 -18.23 -12.81
C GLY A 229 -12.74 -18.99 -11.73
N THR A 230 -13.07 -20.26 -11.98
CA THR A 230 -13.68 -21.12 -10.97
C THR A 230 -12.67 -21.41 -9.86
N ALA A 231 -11.45 -21.84 -10.18
CA ALA A 231 -10.41 -22.10 -9.18
C ALA A 231 -10.04 -20.87 -8.34
N GLU A 232 -10.01 -19.68 -8.95
CA GLU A 232 -9.82 -18.41 -8.25
C GLU A 232 -10.95 -18.15 -7.24
N SER A 233 -12.21 -18.29 -7.68
CA SER A 233 -13.38 -18.10 -6.82
C SER A 233 -13.39 -19.10 -5.65
N LEU A 234 -12.91 -20.33 -5.89
CA LEU A 234 -12.73 -21.34 -4.86
C LEU A 234 -11.65 -20.97 -3.85
N ALA A 235 -10.52 -20.44 -4.31
CA ALA A 235 -9.43 -19.99 -3.43
C ALA A 235 -9.89 -18.83 -2.55
N PHE A 236 -10.55 -17.83 -3.13
CA PHE A 236 -11.11 -16.71 -2.37
C PHE A 236 -12.18 -17.19 -1.39
N GLY A 237 -13.23 -17.87 -1.87
CA GLY A 237 -14.33 -18.31 -1.02
C GLY A 237 -13.89 -19.20 0.16
N SER A 238 -12.94 -20.11 -0.07
CA SER A 238 -12.40 -20.94 1.00
C SER A 238 -11.62 -20.14 2.05
N LEU A 239 -10.86 -19.10 1.66
CA LEU A 239 -10.19 -18.20 2.61
C LEU A 239 -11.21 -17.38 3.42
N LEU A 240 -12.28 -16.89 2.78
CA LEU A 240 -13.34 -16.13 3.45
C LEU A 240 -14.06 -16.96 4.53
N LEU A 241 -14.36 -18.23 4.21
CA LEU A 241 -14.96 -19.16 5.18
C LEU A 241 -14.01 -19.54 6.33
N GLU A 242 -12.70 -19.46 6.11
CA GLU A 242 -11.68 -19.63 7.16
C GLU A 242 -11.49 -18.36 8.02
N GLY A 243 -12.23 -17.28 7.73
CA GLY A 243 -12.19 -16.02 8.46
C GLY A 243 -11.09 -15.06 8.00
N ASN A 244 -10.52 -15.28 6.82
CA ASN A 244 -9.52 -14.39 6.22
C ASN A 244 -10.19 -13.45 5.22
N ASP A 245 -9.80 -12.17 5.22
CA ASP A 245 -10.26 -11.23 4.20
C ASP A 245 -9.52 -11.43 2.87
N VAL A 246 -10.18 -11.03 1.78
CA VAL A 246 -9.55 -10.93 0.46
C VAL A 246 -9.74 -9.50 -0.05
N ARG A 247 -8.70 -8.90 -0.61
CA ARG A 247 -8.81 -7.68 -1.40
C ARG A 247 -8.21 -7.93 -2.76
N ILE A 248 -8.98 -7.65 -3.81
CA ILE A 248 -8.50 -7.62 -5.19
C ILE A 248 -8.68 -6.22 -5.74
N SER A 249 -7.59 -5.64 -6.22
CA SER A 249 -7.50 -4.27 -6.71
C SER A 249 -6.84 -4.26 -8.09
N GLY A 250 -7.36 -3.46 -9.00
CA GLY A 250 -6.91 -3.44 -10.39
C GLY A 250 -7.94 -2.82 -11.32
N GLN A 251 -7.54 -2.59 -12.56
CA GLN A 251 -8.43 -2.06 -13.58
C GLN A 251 -9.40 -3.17 -14.00
N ASP A 252 -10.70 -2.89 -13.90
CA ASP A 252 -11.78 -3.82 -14.26
C ASP A 252 -11.80 -5.17 -13.51
N VAL A 253 -11.10 -5.31 -12.36
CA VAL A 253 -10.93 -6.59 -11.64
C VAL A 253 -12.23 -7.29 -11.28
N GLY A 254 -13.33 -6.57 -11.04
CA GLY A 254 -14.62 -7.17 -10.73
C GLY A 254 -15.18 -8.06 -11.85
N ARG A 255 -14.97 -7.67 -13.10
CA ARG A 255 -15.27 -8.50 -14.29
C ARG A 255 -14.05 -9.31 -14.74
N ALA A 256 -12.86 -8.77 -14.50
CA ALA A 256 -11.59 -9.02 -15.17
C ALA A 256 -11.54 -8.48 -16.61
N THR A 257 -10.33 -8.13 -17.06
CA THR A 257 -10.02 -7.73 -18.44
C THR A 257 -10.60 -8.71 -19.45
N PHE A 258 -10.36 -10.01 -19.24
CA PHE A 258 -10.76 -11.10 -20.13
C PHE A 258 -12.13 -11.71 -19.81
N SER A 259 -12.93 -11.05 -18.97
CA SER A 259 -14.30 -11.46 -18.62
C SER A 259 -14.42 -12.91 -18.10
N PHE A 260 -13.45 -13.36 -17.31
CA PHE A 260 -13.44 -14.73 -16.77
C PHE A 260 -13.84 -14.80 -15.29
N ARG A 261 -13.71 -13.68 -14.54
CA ARG A 261 -13.84 -13.68 -13.08
C ARG A 261 -15.27 -13.48 -12.61
N HIS A 262 -15.86 -12.33 -12.99
CA HIS A 262 -17.19 -11.87 -12.54
C HIS A 262 -17.41 -12.00 -11.02
N ALA A 263 -16.42 -11.55 -10.23
CA ALA A 263 -16.53 -11.45 -8.77
C ALA A 263 -17.57 -10.38 -8.36
N MET A 264 -17.80 -9.40 -9.24
CA MET A 264 -18.87 -8.41 -9.14
C MET A 264 -19.84 -8.60 -10.29
N LEU A 265 -21.12 -8.84 -9.96
CA LEU A 265 -22.22 -8.99 -10.90
C LEU A 265 -23.10 -7.73 -10.85
N VAL A 266 -23.65 -7.33 -11.99
CA VAL A 266 -24.49 -6.14 -12.12
C VAL A 266 -25.91 -6.57 -12.47
N ASP A 267 -26.89 -6.08 -11.71
CA ASP A 267 -28.31 -6.24 -12.03
C ASP A 267 -28.66 -5.46 -13.30
N ASN A 268 -29.24 -6.14 -14.28
CA ASN A 268 -29.51 -5.59 -15.62
C ASN A 268 -30.63 -4.53 -15.64
N ASP A 269 -31.46 -4.46 -14.60
CA ASP A 269 -32.57 -3.50 -14.50
C ASP A 269 -32.24 -2.29 -13.61
N SER A 270 -31.27 -2.42 -12.69
CA SER A 270 -31.02 -1.39 -11.66
C SER A 270 -29.57 -0.91 -11.51
N ASP A 271 -28.63 -1.44 -12.28
CA ASP A 271 -27.18 -1.19 -12.16
C ASP A 271 -26.60 -1.50 -10.76
N GLN A 272 -27.33 -2.22 -9.91
CA GLN A 272 -26.87 -2.56 -8.57
C GLN A 272 -25.81 -3.65 -8.66
N THR A 273 -24.72 -3.46 -7.93
CA THR A 273 -23.63 -4.42 -7.87
C THR A 273 -23.86 -5.44 -6.76
N HIS A 274 -23.60 -6.70 -7.06
CA HIS A 274 -23.65 -7.80 -6.11
C HIS A 274 -22.32 -8.57 -6.15
N ILE A 275 -21.77 -8.88 -4.98
CA ILE A 275 -20.57 -9.69 -4.82
C ILE A 275 -20.99 -11.02 -4.17
N PRO A 276 -21.15 -12.11 -4.94
CA PRO A 276 -21.66 -13.38 -4.40
C PRO A 276 -20.79 -13.95 -3.28
N LEU A 277 -19.46 -13.79 -3.38
CA LEU A 277 -18.52 -14.28 -2.37
C LEU A 277 -18.66 -13.58 -1.00
N ASN A 278 -19.41 -12.48 -0.91
CA ASN A 278 -19.78 -11.85 0.37
C ASN A 278 -21.11 -12.36 0.91
N HIS A 279 -21.68 -13.43 0.37
CA HIS A 279 -22.98 -13.98 0.79
C HIS A 279 -22.98 -15.51 0.81
N ILE A 280 -21.84 -16.11 1.18
CA ILE A 280 -21.63 -17.57 1.15
C ILE A 280 -22.38 -18.25 2.30
N SER A 281 -22.35 -17.63 3.48
CA SER A 281 -22.93 -18.17 4.70
C SER A 281 -23.19 -17.05 5.70
N ASP A 282 -24.28 -17.15 6.47
CA ASP A 282 -24.59 -16.22 7.57
C ASP A 282 -23.52 -16.23 8.68
N LYS A 283 -22.66 -17.27 8.72
CA LYS A 283 -21.57 -17.41 9.69
C LYS A 283 -20.21 -16.94 9.17
N GLN A 284 -20.11 -16.48 7.92
CA GLN A 284 -18.84 -16.05 7.36
C GLN A 284 -18.29 -14.85 8.14
N GLN A 285 -16.97 -14.82 8.32
CA GLN A 285 -16.28 -13.75 9.03
C GLN A 285 -15.37 -12.93 8.12
N GLY A 286 -14.77 -13.57 7.11
CA GLY A 286 -13.98 -12.88 6.09
C GLY A 286 -14.86 -12.35 4.97
N PHE A 287 -14.46 -11.20 4.42
CA PHE A 287 -15.13 -10.60 3.26
C PHE A 287 -14.13 -10.31 2.14
N ILE A 288 -14.63 -10.31 0.90
CA ILE A 288 -13.89 -9.85 -0.26
C ILE A 288 -14.22 -8.38 -0.55
N GLU A 289 -13.18 -7.58 -0.72
CA GLU A 289 -13.26 -6.25 -1.30
C GLU A 289 -12.78 -6.29 -2.75
N VAL A 290 -13.68 -5.96 -3.67
CA VAL A 290 -13.38 -5.86 -5.11
C VAL A 290 -13.20 -4.39 -5.46
N ALA A 291 -11.95 -3.94 -5.42
CA ALA A 291 -11.56 -2.55 -5.65
C ALA A 291 -11.28 -2.30 -7.14
N ASN A 292 -12.34 -2.14 -7.93
CA ASN A 292 -12.20 -1.60 -9.29
C ASN A 292 -11.61 -0.19 -9.19
N ASN A 293 -10.43 -0.02 -9.77
CA ASN A 293 -9.60 1.14 -9.52
C ASN A 293 -9.66 2.19 -10.65
N LEU A 294 -8.98 3.31 -10.42
CA LEU A 294 -8.70 4.34 -11.42
C LEU A 294 -7.58 3.87 -12.37
N LEU A 295 -7.45 4.48 -13.54
CA LEU A 295 -6.34 4.23 -14.48
C LEU A 295 -5.02 4.79 -13.93
N SER A 296 -4.46 4.11 -12.93
CA SER A 296 -3.16 4.39 -12.30
C SER A 296 -2.54 3.09 -11.81
N GLU A 297 -1.27 2.88 -12.11
CA GLU A 297 -0.50 1.74 -11.63
C GLU A 297 0.33 2.13 -10.41
N GLU A 298 0.99 3.28 -10.44
CA GLU A 298 1.98 3.67 -9.43
C GLU A 298 1.34 3.94 -8.06
N ALA A 299 0.38 4.85 -7.98
CA ALA A 299 -0.27 5.16 -6.71
C ALA A 299 -1.09 3.99 -6.18
N ILE A 300 -1.74 3.22 -7.05
CA ILE A 300 -2.54 2.07 -6.61
C ILE A 300 -1.66 0.93 -6.12
N LEU A 301 -0.57 0.56 -6.82
CA LEU A 301 0.33 -0.47 -6.30
C LEU A 301 0.97 -0.03 -4.98
N GLY A 302 1.31 1.26 -4.84
CA GLY A 302 1.76 1.84 -3.57
C GLY A 302 0.71 1.73 -2.46
N PHE A 303 -0.56 2.01 -2.77
CA PHE A 303 -1.68 1.83 -1.84
C PHE A 303 -1.83 0.37 -1.43
N GLU A 304 -1.84 -0.58 -2.38
CA GLU A 304 -1.98 -2.00 -2.08
C GLU A 304 -0.80 -2.56 -1.28
N PHE A 305 0.41 -2.07 -1.55
CA PHE A 305 1.57 -2.39 -0.72
C PHE A 305 1.33 -1.94 0.73
N GLY A 306 0.95 -0.67 0.96
CA GLY A 306 0.63 -0.16 2.29
C GLY A 306 -0.52 -0.93 2.97
N TYR A 307 -1.56 -1.25 2.21
CA TYR A 307 -2.71 -2.02 2.69
C TYR A 307 -2.33 -3.45 3.13
N SER A 308 -1.36 -4.07 2.43
CA SER A 308 -0.86 -5.40 2.78
C SER A 308 -0.08 -5.45 4.09
N LEU A 309 0.39 -4.30 4.60
CA LEU A 309 1.15 -4.22 5.85
C LEU A 309 0.26 -4.24 7.09
N ASP A 310 -1.02 -3.87 6.97
CA ASP A 310 -1.89 -3.65 8.11
C ASP A 310 -2.43 -4.98 8.68
N HIS A 311 -2.90 -5.88 7.82
CA HIS A 311 -3.50 -7.14 8.26
C HIS A 311 -2.87 -8.35 7.57
N PRO A 312 -2.02 -9.13 8.28
CA PRO A 312 -1.23 -10.17 7.64
C PRO A 312 -2.01 -11.47 7.37
N ARG A 313 -3.28 -11.54 7.81
CA ARG A 313 -4.22 -12.62 7.47
C ARG A 313 -5.17 -12.25 6.33
N ARG A 314 -4.85 -11.21 5.57
CA ARG A 314 -5.60 -10.80 4.38
C ARG A 314 -4.85 -11.19 3.12
N LEU A 315 -5.53 -11.80 2.16
CA LEU A 315 -5.00 -11.95 0.81
C LEU A 315 -5.15 -10.61 0.09
N CYS A 316 -4.05 -9.90 -0.14
CA CYS A 316 -4.04 -8.67 -0.93
C CYS A 316 -3.54 -8.97 -2.34
N VAL A 317 -4.34 -8.65 -3.35
CA VAL A 317 -4.05 -8.91 -4.76
C VAL A 317 -4.12 -7.61 -5.53
N TRP A 318 -3.07 -7.30 -6.28
CA TRP A 318 -3.07 -6.28 -7.31
C TRP A 318 -2.98 -6.94 -8.70
N GLU A 319 -3.89 -6.61 -9.59
CA GLU A 319 -3.92 -7.13 -10.96
C GLU A 319 -3.69 -6.00 -11.98
N ALA A 320 -2.66 -6.16 -12.81
CA ALA A 320 -2.46 -5.32 -13.97
C ALA A 320 -3.44 -5.73 -15.09
N GLN A 321 -3.94 -4.78 -15.88
CA GLN A 321 -4.86 -5.10 -16.97
C GLN A 321 -4.22 -6.05 -17.99
N PHE A 322 -2.96 -5.77 -18.35
CA PHE A 322 -1.99 -6.68 -18.95
C PHE A 322 -0.70 -6.59 -18.15
N GLY A 323 0.08 -7.68 -18.13
CA GLY A 323 1.34 -7.71 -17.38
C GLY A 323 2.27 -6.57 -17.79
N ASP A 324 2.32 -6.23 -19.08
CA ASP A 324 3.18 -5.21 -19.66
C ASP A 324 3.12 -3.83 -18.96
N PHE A 325 1.97 -3.48 -18.33
CA PHE A 325 1.72 -2.20 -17.68
C PHE A 325 2.28 -2.07 -16.26
N PHE A 326 2.83 -3.14 -15.67
CA PHE A 326 3.43 -3.07 -14.32
C PHE A 326 4.52 -1.98 -14.20
N ASN A 327 5.18 -1.66 -15.31
CA ASN A 327 6.32 -0.76 -15.37
C ASN A 327 5.98 0.69 -15.03
N GLY A 328 4.70 1.09 -15.10
CA GLY A 328 4.23 2.36 -14.53
C GLY A 328 4.47 2.47 -13.03
N ALA A 329 4.48 1.33 -12.32
CA ALA A 329 4.71 1.23 -10.88
C ALA A 329 6.11 0.71 -10.52
N GLN A 330 7.10 0.87 -11.41
CA GLN A 330 8.44 0.30 -11.20
C GLN A 330 9.11 0.79 -9.90
N ILE A 331 8.90 2.06 -9.51
CA ILE A 331 9.44 2.60 -8.26
C ILE A 331 8.90 1.82 -7.06
N ILE A 332 7.61 1.50 -7.05
CA ILE A 332 6.99 0.71 -5.98
C ILE A 332 7.58 -0.70 -5.95
N ILE A 333 7.78 -1.32 -7.10
CA ILE A 333 8.35 -2.67 -7.19
C ILE A 333 9.78 -2.70 -6.67
N ASP A 334 10.64 -1.80 -7.15
CA ASP A 334 12.07 -1.80 -6.82
C ASP A 334 12.31 -1.40 -5.35
N THR A 335 11.62 -0.36 -4.90
CA THR A 335 11.93 0.30 -3.62
C THR A 335 11.05 -0.16 -2.47
N PHE A 336 9.94 -0.83 -2.72
CA PHE A 336 9.09 -1.41 -1.68
C PHE A 336 8.98 -2.92 -1.83
N LEU A 337 8.36 -3.42 -2.89
CA LEU A 337 8.03 -4.84 -3.02
C LEU A 337 9.28 -5.75 -2.93
N ALA A 338 10.35 -5.41 -3.65
CA ALA A 338 11.55 -6.23 -3.73
C ALA A 338 12.52 -6.04 -2.55
N SER A 339 12.40 -4.97 -1.76
CA SER A 339 13.46 -4.58 -0.82
C SER A 339 12.99 -4.12 0.57
N ALA A 340 11.69 -4.04 0.83
CA ALA A 340 11.17 -3.57 2.13
C ALA A 340 11.53 -4.50 3.29
N GLU A 341 11.52 -5.82 3.10
CA GLU A 341 11.90 -6.77 4.14
C GLU A 341 13.39 -6.62 4.49
N SER A 342 14.28 -6.54 3.50
CA SER A 342 15.72 -6.37 3.74
C SER A 342 16.09 -5.00 4.33
N LYS A 343 15.42 -3.92 3.92
CA LYS A 343 15.73 -2.56 4.37
C LYS A 343 15.07 -2.17 5.70
N TRP A 344 13.83 -2.61 5.90
CA TRP A 344 12.96 -2.13 6.98
C TRP A 344 12.32 -3.27 7.79
N LEU A 345 12.72 -4.52 7.56
CA LEU A 345 12.14 -5.72 8.19
C LEU A 345 10.62 -5.83 7.98
N THR A 346 10.10 -5.20 6.93
CA THR A 346 8.66 -5.09 6.66
C THR A 346 8.23 -6.24 5.76
N GLN A 347 7.42 -7.14 6.30
CA GLN A 347 6.81 -8.24 5.56
C GLN A 347 5.57 -7.76 4.80
N SER A 348 5.36 -8.29 3.59
CA SER A 348 4.19 -8.02 2.77
C SER A 348 3.69 -9.31 2.12
N GLY A 349 2.38 -9.53 2.25
CA GLY A 349 1.70 -10.65 1.61
C GLY A 349 1.17 -10.33 0.20
N LEU A 350 1.55 -9.19 -0.39
CA LEU A 350 0.97 -8.68 -1.63
C LEU A 350 1.24 -9.63 -2.81
N THR A 351 0.18 -9.99 -3.53
CA THR A 351 0.24 -10.83 -4.74
C THR A 351 0.03 -9.96 -5.98
N LEU A 352 0.96 -10.02 -6.93
CA LEU A 352 0.82 -9.37 -8.23
C LEU A 352 0.33 -10.38 -9.26
N LEU A 353 -0.80 -10.09 -9.91
CA LEU A 353 -1.29 -10.84 -11.07
C LEU A 353 -0.93 -10.05 -12.33
N LEU A 354 -0.05 -10.63 -13.15
CA LEU A 354 0.47 -10.01 -14.37
C LEU A 354 0.14 -10.90 -15.57
N PRO A 355 -0.96 -10.63 -16.30
CA PRO A 355 -1.31 -11.40 -17.49
C PRO A 355 -0.15 -11.46 -18.49
N HIS A 356 0.19 -12.66 -18.96
CA HIS A 356 1.36 -12.92 -19.79
C HIS A 356 1.05 -13.99 -20.84
N GLY A 357 1.45 -13.75 -22.09
CA GLY A 357 1.29 -14.71 -23.19
C GLY A 357 1.70 -14.09 -24.53
N ILE A 358 2.50 -14.81 -25.32
CA ILE A 358 2.91 -14.36 -26.66
C ILE A 358 1.86 -14.81 -27.68
N ASP A 359 0.70 -14.17 -27.64
CA ASP A 359 -0.49 -14.58 -28.40
C ASP A 359 -0.73 -13.73 -29.66
N GLY A 360 0.25 -12.92 -30.06
CA GLY A 360 0.20 -12.07 -31.26
C GLY A 360 -0.48 -10.71 -31.07
N ALA A 361 -0.71 -10.28 -29.82
CA ALA A 361 -1.36 -9.01 -29.49
C ALA A 361 -0.43 -7.76 -29.55
N GLY A 362 0.86 -7.95 -29.85
CA GLY A 362 1.83 -6.86 -29.97
C GLY A 362 2.68 -6.62 -28.71
N PRO A 363 3.61 -5.65 -28.76
CA PRO A 363 4.66 -5.52 -27.75
C PRO A 363 4.19 -5.07 -26.36
N GLU A 364 3.03 -4.42 -26.26
CA GLU A 364 2.43 -3.94 -24.99
C GLU A 364 1.33 -4.85 -24.44
N HIS A 365 1.16 -6.06 -25.01
CA HIS A 365 0.13 -7.01 -24.59
C HIS A 365 0.64 -8.46 -24.63
N SER A 366 1.93 -8.67 -24.35
CA SER A 366 2.57 -9.99 -24.47
C SER A 366 3.37 -10.42 -23.25
N THR A 367 4.03 -9.49 -22.56
CA THR A 367 5.06 -9.81 -21.58
C THR A 367 4.88 -9.11 -20.25
N CYS A 368 4.79 -9.89 -19.17
CA CYS A 368 4.96 -9.37 -17.81
C CYS A 368 6.43 -9.09 -17.46
N ARG A 369 7.37 -9.22 -18.41
CA ARG A 369 8.81 -9.07 -18.24
C ARG A 369 9.33 -9.86 -17.04
N MET A 370 8.97 -11.14 -16.99
CA MET A 370 9.32 -12.05 -15.89
C MET A 370 10.82 -12.06 -15.61
N GLU A 371 11.65 -11.88 -16.63
CA GLU A 371 13.10 -11.73 -16.50
C GLU A 371 13.53 -10.61 -15.55
N ARG A 372 12.75 -9.51 -15.48
CA ARG A 372 13.02 -8.40 -14.56
C ARG A 372 12.69 -8.77 -13.12
N PHE A 373 11.56 -9.45 -12.89
CA PHE A 373 11.22 -9.94 -11.55
C PHE A 373 12.23 -10.97 -11.05
N LEU A 374 12.70 -11.86 -11.93
CA LEU A 374 13.77 -12.81 -11.60
C LEU A 374 15.09 -12.11 -11.28
N GLN A 375 15.43 -11.03 -12.00
CA GLN A 375 16.63 -10.23 -11.71
C GLN A 375 16.53 -9.46 -10.38
N LEU A 376 15.31 -9.10 -9.95
CA LEU A 376 15.06 -8.46 -8.66
C LEU A 376 15.08 -9.45 -7.49
N CYS A 377 15.01 -10.76 -7.74
CA CYS A 377 15.16 -11.76 -6.70
C CYS A 377 16.59 -11.76 -6.14
N ASP A 378 16.73 -11.97 -4.84
CA ASP A 378 18.03 -12.18 -4.17
C ASP A 378 18.55 -13.63 -4.27
N SER A 379 17.96 -14.42 -5.17
CA SER A 379 18.41 -15.75 -5.59
C SER A 379 19.84 -15.68 -6.12
N ARG A 380 20.73 -16.54 -5.61
CA ARG A 380 22.12 -16.63 -6.09
C ARG A 380 22.36 -17.88 -6.90
N GLU A 381 23.04 -17.73 -8.05
CA GLU A 381 23.44 -18.85 -8.92
C GLU A 381 24.30 -19.91 -8.21
N ASP A 382 25.05 -19.50 -7.20
CA ASP A 382 26.00 -20.35 -6.44
C ASP A 382 25.52 -20.67 -5.01
N GLN A 383 24.25 -20.42 -4.69
CA GLN A 383 23.76 -20.54 -3.31
C GLN A 383 23.84 -21.98 -2.77
N GLN A 384 24.33 -22.11 -1.54
CA GLN A 384 24.24 -23.32 -0.73
C GLN A 384 23.87 -22.94 0.70
N PRO A 385 22.73 -23.42 1.25
CA PRO A 385 21.72 -24.26 0.58
C PRO A 385 21.02 -23.51 -0.57
N VAL A 386 20.42 -24.28 -1.49
CA VAL A 386 19.58 -23.73 -2.56
C VAL A 386 18.46 -22.85 -1.98
N ASP A 387 17.94 -21.92 -2.78
CA ASP A 387 16.92 -20.94 -2.38
C ASP A 387 15.77 -21.53 -1.55
N GLY A 388 15.41 -20.82 -0.49
CA GLY A 388 14.40 -21.21 0.49
C GLY A 388 13.20 -20.26 0.56
N GLU A 389 12.53 -20.24 1.72
CA GLU A 389 11.41 -19.32 1.96
C GLU A 389 11.86 -17.87 2.19
N ASN A 390 13.15 -17.65 2.44
CA ASN A 390 13.75 -16.36 2.77
C ASN A 390 14.17 -15.53 1.55
N VAL A 391 13.79 -15.95 0.33
CA VAL A 391 13.94 -15.11 -0.86
C VAL A 391 12.97 -13.94 -0.80
N ASN A 392 13.41 -12.76 -1.25
CA ASN A 392 12.62 -11.54 -1.19
C ASN A 392 11.32 -11.58 -2.04
N LEU A 393 11.35 -12.27 -3.18
CA LEU A 393 10.21 -12.40 -4.09
C LEU A 393 9.97 -13.86 -4.49
N ARG A 394 8.70 -14.27 -4.54
CA ARG A 394 8.27 -15.56 -5.06
C ARG A 394 7.67 -15.38 -6.46
N VAL A 395 8.41 -15.76 -7.50
CA VAL A 395 7.96 -15.66 -8.91
C VAL A 395 7.42 -17.01 -9.38
N ALA A 396 6.21 -17.03 -9.97
CA ALA A 396 5.58 -18.25 -10.43
C ALA A 396 4.87 -18.06 -11.79
N ASN A 397 4.93 -19.08 -12.63
CA ASN A 397 4.18 -19.18 -13.90
C ASN A 397 3.28 -20.43 -13.87
N PRO A 398 2.14 -20.40 -13.16
CA PRO A 398 1.26 -21.56 -13.04
C PRO A 398 0.66 -21.93 -14.41
N THR A 399 0.43 -23.22 -14.64
CA THR A 399 -0.13 -23.75 -15.91
C THR A 399 -1.45 -24.50 -15.75
N THR A 400 -1.93 -24.62 -14.51
CA THR A 400 -3.22 -25.28 -14.20
C THR A 400 -4.00 -24.47 -13.18
N SER A 401 -5.33 -24.55 -13.26
CA SER A 401 -6.25 -23.88 -12.32
C SER A 401 -5.97 -24.31 -10.87
N ALA A 402 -5.61 -25.58 -10.64
CA ALA A 402 -5.27 -26.09 -9.31
C ALA A 402 -3.99 -25.47 -8.74
N GLN A 403 -2.94 -25.29 -9.57
CA GLN A 403 -1.71 -24.61 -9.15
C GLN A 403 -2.02 -23.18 -8.71
N TYR A 404 -2.86 -22.46 -9.48
CA TYR A 404 -3.27 -21.10 -9.13
C TYR A 404 -4.05 -21.05 -7.81
N PHE A 405 -5.02 -21.96 -7.60
CA PHE A 405 -5.75 -22.10 -6.33
C PHE A 405 -4.79 -22.28 -5.14
N HIS A 406 -3.83 -23.19 -5.25
CA HIS A 406 -2.88 -23.48 -4.17
C HIS A 406 -1.94 -22.30 -3.91
N LEU A 407 -1.50 -21.57 -4.95
CA LEU A 407 -0.65 -20.39 -4.79
C LEU A 407 -1.36 -19.26 -4.02
N LEU A 408 -2.62 -18.96 -4.35
CA LEU A 408 -3.41 -17.95 -3.64
C LEU A 408 -3.60 -18.30 -2.16
N ARG A 409 -3.97 -19.55 -1.86
CA ARG A 409 -4.15 -20.00 -0.47
C ARG A 409 -2.84 -20.08 0.29
N ARG A 410 -1.75 -20.47 -0.38
CA ARG A 410 -0.40 -20.49 0.22
C ARG A 410 -0.06 -19.12 0.79
N GLN A 411 -0.40 -18.04 0.08
CA GLN A 411 -0.08 -16.69 0.51
C GLN A 411 -0.66 -16.31 1.87
N VAL A 412 -1.80 -16.88 2.29
CA VAL A 412 -2.37 -16.63 3.63
C VAL A 412 -1.96 -17.73 4.62
N ARG A 413 -1.79 -18.96 4.14
CA ARG A 413 -1.47 -20.12 4.99
C ARG A 413 -0.02 -20.16 5.46
N THR A 414 0.94 -19.65 4.69
CA THR A 414 2.39 -19.57 5.06
C THR A 414 2.65 -18.69 6.28
N HIS A 415 1.70 -17.83 6.56
CA HIS A 415 1.80 -16.70 7.47
C HIS A 415 1.24 -17.03 8.86
N GLY A 416 0.56 -18.17 9.01
CA GLY A 416 0.03 -18.63 10.30
C GLY A 416 0.81 -19.82 10.85
N ASN A 417 1.31 -19.70 12.07
CA ASN A 417 1.63 -20.86 12.93
C ASN A 417 0.33 -21.65 13.18
N PHE A 418 -0.07 -22.53 12.26
CA PHE A 418 -1.09 -23.55 12.55
C PHE A 418 -0.44 -24.70 13.32
N ARG A 419 -0.09 -24.44 14.58
CA ARG A 419 -0.24 -25.48 15.60
C ARG A 419 -1.72 -25.51 15.99
N ASP A 420 -2.36 -26.63 15.69
CA ASP A 420 -3.62 -27.09 16.29
C ASP A 420 -4.93 -26.40 15.88
N PHE A 421 -5.43 -26.68 14.67
CA PHE A 421 -6.88 -26.59 14.42
C PHE A 421 -7.55 -27.83 13.80
N ASN A 422 -6.84 -28.93 13.54
CA ASN A 422 -7.47 -30.16 13.00
C ASN A 422 -6.94 -31.49 13.56
N ARG A 423 -6.36 -31.52 14.77
CA ARG A 423 -5.94 -32.78 15.42
C ARG A 423 -6.77 -33.22 16.64
N THR A 424 -7.93 -32.62 16.84
CA THR A 424 -8.91 -33.05 17.85
C THR A 424 -10.27 -33.36 17.23
N LYS A 425 -10.33 -34.44 16.43
CA LYS A 425 -11.39 -35.47 16.44
C LYS A 425 -11.28 -36.32 15.18
N GLY A 426 -10.86 -37.58 15.35
CA GLY A 426 -10.78 -38.54 14.26
C GLY A 426 -9.90 -39.75 14.54
N LYS A 427 -9.99 -40.35 15.74
CA LYS A 427 -9.65 -41.77 15.88
C LYS A 427 -10.83 -42.55 15.29
N GLY A 428 -10.65 -43.20 14.15
CA GLY A 428 -11.70 -44.07 13.60
C GLY A 428 -11.46 -44.54 12.16
N THR A 429 -10.62 -45.56 12.02
CA THR A 429 -10.68 -46.65 11.01
C THR A 429 -10.73 -46.35 9.50
N ARG A 430 -9.62 -46.76 8.85
CA ARG A 430 -9.39 -47.27 7.48
C ARG A 430 -9.87 -46.47 6.28
#